data_AF-A0A8J2ZAW5-F1
#
_entry.id   AF-A0A8J2ZAW5-F1
#
_cell.length_a   1.000
_cell.length_b   1.000
_cell.length_c   1.000
_cell.angle_alpha   90.00
_cell.angle_beta   90.00
_cell.angle_gamma   90.00
#
_symmetry.space_group_name_H-M   'P 1'
#
loop_
_entity.id
_entity.type
_entity.pdbx_description
1 polymer ?
#
loop_
_entity_poly.entity_id
_entity_poly.type
_entity_poly.pdbx_seq_one_letter_code
_entity_poly.pdbx_strand_id
1 'polypeptide(L)' 'MFRRPMLLLAAIVGGVLAIGLLAIGAFPPSVTPQPVERTLPNERFQTR' A
#
# COMPACT_ATOMS: atom_id res chain seq x y z
N MET A 1 -37.93 3.86 -5.63
CA MET A 1 -37.56 4.89 -4.63
C MET A 1 -36.49 4.32 -3.71
N PHE A 2 -35.30 4.93 -3.68
CA PHE A 2 -34.24 4.53 -2.75
C PHE A 2 -34.72 4.74 -1.33
N ARG A 3 -34.93 3.64 -0.59
CA ARG A 3 -35.45 3.67 0.79
C ARG A 3 -34.50 4.37 1.76
N ARG A 4 -33.24 4.62 1.35
CA ARG A 4 -32.19 5.20 2.17
C ARG A 4 -31.32 6.16 1.33
N PRO A 5 -31.80 7.38 1.07
CA PRO A 5 -31.07 8.35 0.25
C PRO A 5 -29.69 8.70 0.82
N MET A 6 -29.55 8.69 2.15
CA MET A 6 -28.26 8.94 2.81
C MET A 6 -27.21 7.87 2.53
N LEU A 7 -27.62 6.60 2.40
CA LEU A 7 -26.70 5.53 2.02
C LEU A 7 -26.23 5.67 0.57
N LEU A 8 -27.12 6.11 -0.32
CA LEU A 8 -26.76 6.39 -1.72
C LEU A 8 -25.74 7.54 -1.78
N LEU A 9 -25.96 8.62 -1.03
CA LEU A 9 -25.04 9.74 -0.98
C LEU A 9 -23.66 9.30 -0.46
N ALA A 10 -23.62 8.53 0.63
CA ALA A 10 -22.37 7.99 1.17
C ALA A 10 -21.63 7.10 0.15
N ALA A 11 -22.35 6.26 -0.58
CA ALA A 11 -21.77 5.42 -1.62
C ALA A 11 -21.19 6.24 -2.78
N ILE A 12 -21.88 7.30 -3.22
CA ILE A 12 -21.39 8.21 -4.27
C ILE A 12 -20.12 8.91 -3.80
N VAL A 13 -20.12 9.50 -2.61
CA VAL A 13 -18.96 10.19 -2.05
C VAL A 13 -17.76 9.24 -1.91
N GLY A 14 -17.98 8.04 -1.36
CA GLY A 14 -16.95 7.02 -1.24
C GLY A 14 -16.39 6.58 -2.60
N GLY A 15 -17.26 6.40 -3.60
CA GLY A 15 -16.86 6.07 -4.97
C GLY A 15 -16.00 7.16 -5.62
N VAL A 16 -16.40 8.42 -5.50
CA VAL A 16 -15.64 9.57 -6.03
C VAL A 16 -14.26 9.66 -5.37
N LEU A 17 -14.18 9.47 -4.06
CA LEU A 17 -12.90 9.45 -3.34
C LEU A 17 -11.99 8.30 -3.81
N ALA A 18 -12.53 7.08 -3.94
CA ALA A 18 -11.77 5.93 -4.41
C ALA A 18 -11.20 6.16 -5.82
N ILE A 19 -12.04 6.66 -6.74
CA ILE A 19 -11.61 6.99 -8.12
C ILE A 19 -10.56 8.10 -8.10
N GLY A 20 -10.75 9.14 -7.27
CA GLY A 20 -9.78 10.23 -7.13
C GLY A 20 -8.42 9.73 -6.64
N LEU A 21 -8.38 8.87 -5.62
CA LEU A 21 -7.15 8.27 -5.08
C LEU A 21 -6.43 7.39 -6.13
N LEU A 22 -7.19 6.66 -6.95
CA LEU A 22 -6.68 5.88 -8.09
C LEU A 22 -6.10 6.77 -9.17
N ALA A 23 -6.80 7.85 -9.54
CA ALA A 23 -6.35 8.76 -10.61
C ALA A 23 -5.05 9.49 -10.27
N ILE A 24 -4.85 9.88 -9.01
CA ILE A 24 -3.62 10.56 -8.56
C ILE A 24 -2.49 9.61 -8.20
N GLY A 25 -2.71 8.29 -8.25
CA GLY A 25 -1.72 7.30 -7.86
C GLY A 25 -1.31 7.42 -6.39
N ALA A 26 -2.26 7.66 -5.47
CA ALA A 26 -2.03 7.74 -4.02
C ALA A 26 -1.67 6.39 -3.36
N PHE A 27 -1.07 5.48 -4.13
CA PHE A 27 -0.61 4.18 -3.68
C PHE A 27 0.92 4.21 -3.54
N PRO A 28 1.48 3.53 -2.54
CA PRO A 28 2.93 3.43 -2.43
C PRO A 28 3.51 2.76 -3.68
N PRO A 29 4.71 3.17 -4.13
CA PRO A 29 5.37 2.49 -5.22
C PRO A 29 5.62 1.04 -4.83
N SER A 30 5.38 0.12 -5.77
CA SER A 30 5.75 -1.29 -5.58
C SER A 30 7.27 -1.40 -5.54
N VAL A 31 7.83 -1.61 -4.35
CA VAL A 31 9.28 -1.83 -4.18
C VAL A 31 9.55 -3.33 -4.27
N THR A 32 10.38 -3.75 -5.23
CA THR A 32 10.87 -5.13 -5.26
C THR A 32 11.89 -5.31 -4.13
N PRO A 33 11.74 -6.30 -3.24
CA PRO A 33 12.75 -6.58 -2.23
C PRO A 33 14.08 -6.91 -2.91
N GLN A 34 15.09 -6.04 -2.73
CA GLN A 34 16.40 -6.27 -3.30
C GLN A 34 17.20 -7.17 -2.35
N PRO A 35 17.78 -8.28 -2.82
CA PRO A 35 18.67 -9.09 -2.00
C PRO A 35 19.88 -8.24 -1.62
N VAL A 36 19.98 -7.90 -0.34
CA VAL A 36 21.16 -7.24 0.21
C VAL A 36 22.18 -8.33 0.48
N GLU A 37 23.28 -8.33 -0.26
CA GLU A 37 24.47 -9.11 0.08
C GLU A 37 25.02 -8.57 1.41
N ARG A 38 24.54 -9.15 2.51
CA ARG A 38 25.10 -8.91 3.82
C ARG A 38 26.41 -9.68 3.86
N THR A 39 27.52 -8.99 3.61
CA THR A 39 28.84 -9.47 4.02
C THR A 39 28.80 -9.66 5.53
N LEU A 40 28.57 -10.90 5.96
CA LEU A 40 28.66 -11.26 7.38
C LEU A 40 30.10 -10.95 7.81
N PRO A 41 30.33 -10.11 8.83
CA PRO A 41 31.67 -9.89 9.35
C PRO A 41 32.24 -11.23 9.78
N ASN A 42 33.26 -11.69 9.08
CA ASN A 42 33.92 -12.98 9.29
C ASN A 42 34.53 -13.11 10.70
N GLU A 43 34.56 -12.00 11.45
CA GLU A 43 35.01 -11.91 12.84
C GLU A 43 34.11 -12.67 13.83
N ARG A 44 32.82 -12.89 13.52
CA ARG A 44 31.90 -13.58 14.44
C ARG A 44 31.94 -15.11 14.35
N PHE A 45 32.57 -15.68 13.32
CA PHE A 45 32.59 -17.12 13.06
C PHE A 45 33.98 -17.74 13.14
N GLN A 46 34.91 -17.14 13.92
CA GLN A 46 36.14 -17.84 14.27
C GLN A 46 35.81 -18.99 15.23
N THR A 47 35.59 -20.18 14.67
CA THR A 47 35.60 -21.45 15.40
C THR A 47 37.00 -21.64 15.97
N ARG A 48 37.13 -21.60 17.29
CA ARG A 48 38.37 -21.98 17.98
C ARG A 48 38.59 -23.48 17.87
#